data_AF-A0A8C2CDW9-F1
#
_entry.id   AF-A0A8C2CDW9-F1
#
_cell.length_a   1.000
_cell.length_b   1.000
_cell.length_c   1.000
_cell.angle_alpha   90.00
_cell.angle_beta   90.00
_cell.angle_gamma   90.00
#
_symmetry.space_group_name_H-M   'P 1'
#
loop_
_entity.id
_entity.type
_entity.pdbx_description
1 polymer ?
#
loop_
_entity_poly.entity_id
_entity_poly.type
_entity_poly.pdbx_seq_one_letter_code
_entity_poly.pdbx_strand_id
1 'polypeptide(L)'
;MVIHNVVISLTFLVIFSPSGVHCVELTQTDSVVLSPGQVLTLSCKLSGYSVSDSSYCTDFIRQPAGKALEWVGDICGNGNTYYSDKLKSRFQVTRDSSSNTVTLQGQNMQTEDTSVYYCARDSQ
;
A
#
# COMPACT_ATOMS: atom_id res chain seq x y z
N MET A 1 -0.68 38.20 -10.24
CA MET A 1 -0.61 38.35 -11.71
C MET A 1 -2.02 38.44 -12.26
N VAL A 2 -2.16 39.26 -13.29
CA VAL A 2 -3.34 39.98 -13.76
C VAL A 2 -4.47 39.07 -14.27
N ILE A 3 -5.70 39.57 -14.08
CA ILE A 3 -7.01 39.10 -14.59
C ILE A 3 -6.96 38.80 -16.10
N HIS A 4 -7.68 37.78 -16.57
CA HIS A 4 -8.38 37.90 -17.87
C HIS A 4 -9.81 37.38 -17.77
N ASN A 5 -10.74 38.33 -17.88
CA ASN A 5 -12.16 38.12 -18.14
C ASN A 5 -12.33 37.29 -19.42
N VAL A 6 -13.08 36.19 -19.37
CA VAL A 6 -13.65 35.60 -20.58
C VAL A 6 -15.15 35.42 -20.35
N VAL A 7 -15.92 36.36 -20.90
CA VAL A 7 -17.37 36.26 -21.08
C VAL A 7 -17.61 35.22 -22.17
N ILE A 8 -18.23 34.08 -21.84
CA ILE A 8 -18.65 33.09 -22.84
C ILE A 8 -20.16 33.20 -23.03
N SER A 9 -20.52 33.73 -24.19
CA SER A 9 -21.89 33.91 -24.68
C SER A 9 -22.69 32.60 -24.65
N LEU A 10 -23.98 32.72 -24.28
CA LEU A 10 -24.97 31.64 -24.22
C LEU A 10 -24.91 30.74 -25.47
N THR A 11 -25.02 29.42 -25.25
CA THR A 11 -25.15 28.31 -26.22
C THR A 11 -23.88 27.70 -26.82
N PHE A 12 -23.06 27.07 -25.96
CA PHE A 12 -22.40 25.81 -26.31
C PHE A 12 -22.49 24.85 -25.12
N LEU A 13 -23.21 23.73 -25.31
CA LEU A 13 -23.22 22.61 -24.37
C LEU A 13 -21.80 22.05 -24.28
N VAL A 14 -21.05 22.48 -23.26
CA VAL A 14 -19.84 21.78 -22.86
C VAL A 14 -20.30 20.48 -22.23
N ILE A 15 -20.23 19.38 -22.98
CA ILE A 15 -20.33 18.03 -22.43
C ILE A 15 -19.09 17.87 -21.55
N PHE A 16 -19.22 18.22 -20.27
CA PHE A 16 -18.23 17.92 -19.26
C PHE A 16 -18.31 16.41 -19.03
N SER A 17 -17.61 15.63 -19.83
CA SER A 17 -17.43 14.21 -19.59
C SER A 17 -16.75 14.06 -18.22
N PRO A 18 -17.41 13.51 -17.19
CA PRO A 18 -16.77 13.30 -15.90
C PRO A 18 -15.92 12.04 -16.05
N SER A 19 -14.77 12.13 -16.71
CA SER A 19 -13.72 11.14 -16.49
C SER A 19 -13.28 11.32 -15.04
N GLY A 20 -13.96 10.60 -14.13
CA GLY A 20 -13.64 10.60 -12.71
C GLY A 20 -12.20 10.17 -12.52
N VAL A 21 -11.42 10.98 -11.82
CA VAL A 21 -10.06 10.61 -11.41
C VAL A 21 -10.19 9.58 -10.31
N HIS A 22 -9.74 8.34 -10.55
CA HIS A 22 -9.63 7.32 -9.51
C HIS A 22 -8.34 7.56 -8.72
N CYS A 23 -8.47 8.11 -7.52
CA CYS A 23 -7.35 8.28 -6.60
C CYS A 23 -7.18 7.02 -5.74
N VAL A 24 -5.95 6.53 -5.62
CA VAL A 24 -5.58 5.48 -4.68
C VAL A 24 -4.58 6.07 -3.69
N GLU A 25 -4.81 5.81 -2.40
CA GLU A 25 -3.92 6.23 -1.33
C GLU A 25 -3.66 5.04 -0.41
N LEU A 26 -2.39 4.88 -0.04
CA LEU A 26 -1.89 3.85 0.85
C LEU A 26 -1.22 4.52 2.04
N THR A 27 -1.85 4.47 3.21
CA THR A 27 -1.36 5.15 4.40
C THR A 27 -0.73 4.13 5.35
N GLN A 28 0.58 4.22 5.55
CA GLN A 28 1.32 3.33 6.46
C GLN A 28 1.46 3.91 7.86
N THR A 29 1.69 3.04 8.84
CA THR A 29 2.16 3.42 10.18
C THR A 29 3.50 4.14 10.10
N ASP A 30 3.73 5.04 11.05
CA ASP A 30 5.02 5.73 11.21
C ASP A 30 6.19 4.76 11.45
N SER A 31 7.41 5.28 11.32
CA SER A 31 8.62 4.53 11.58
C SER A 31 8.65 3.98 13.01
N VAL A 32 9.05 2.72 13.16
CA VAL A 32 9.18 2.06 14.46
C VAL A 32 10.63 1.62 14.69
N VAL A 33 11.13 1.83 15.91
CA VAL A 33 12.43 1.33 16.36
C VAL A 33 12.19 0.18 17.32
N LEU A 34 12.83 -0.95 17.05
CA LEU A 34 12.66 -2.19 17.80
C LEU A 34 14.01 -2.69 18.31
N SER A 35 14.00 -3.33 19.47
CA SER A 35 15.11 -4.15 19.95
C SER A 35 15.09 -5.53 19.26
N PRO A 36 16.25 -6.20 19.13
CA PRO A 36 16.31 -7.57 18.59
C PRO A 36 15.38 -8.54 19.33
N GLY A 37 14.75 -9.45 18.59
CA GLY A 37 13.80 -10.44 19.09
C GLY A 37 12.35 -9.95 19.21
N GLN A 38 12.09 -8.64 19.04
CA GLN A 38 10.73 -8.11 19.08
C GLN A 38 9.94 -8.38 17.78
N VAL A 39 8.63 -8.21 17.85
CA VAL A 39 7.72 -8.35 16.72
C VAL A 39 7.53 -6.99 16.05
N LEU A 40 7.76 -6.93 14.74
CA LEU A 40 7.37 -5.81 13.90
C LEU A 40 5.89 -5.92 13.56
N THR A 41 5.15 -4.82 13.67
CA THR A 41 3.78 -4.71 13.15
C THR A 41 3.66 -3.43 12.36
N LEU A 42 3.41 -3.54 11.06
CA LEU A 42 3.17 -2.40 10.17
C LEU A 42 1.78 -2.54 9.56
N SER A 43 0.97 -1.48 9.66
CA SER A 43 -0.35 -1.43 9.05
C SER A 43 -0.33 -0.51 7.83
N CYS A 44 -1.06 -0.88 6.79
CA CYS A 44 -1.30 -0.12 5.57
C CYS A 44 -2.81 0.01 5.36
N LYS A 45 -3.34 1.21 5.57
CA LYS A 45 -4.75 1.52 5.34
C LYS A 45 -4.95 1.89 3.88
N LEU A 46 -5.95 1.28 3.26
CA LEU A 46 -6.23 1.44 1.84
C LEU A 46 -7.37 2.44 1.62
N SER A 47 -7.21 3.30 0.61
CA SER A 47 -8.26 4.18 0.10
C SER A 47 -8.28 4.11 -1.43
N GLY A 48 -9.48 4.15 -2.01
CA GLY A 48 -9.70 4.00 -3.46
C GLY A 48 -9.93 2.56 -3.93
N TYR A 49 -9.69 1.55 -3.09
CA TYR A 49 -10.11 0.16 -3.30
C TYR A 49 -10.33 -0.58 -1.97
N SER A 50 -10.97 -1.75 -2.02
CA SER A 50 -11.26 -2.58 -0.86
C SER A 50 -10.24 -3.71 -0.70
N VAL A 51 -9.84 -4.04 0.53
CA VAL A 51 -9.07 -5.26 0.88
C VAL A 51 -9.79 -6.54 0.50
N SER A 52 -11.10 -6.49 0.20
CA SER A 52 -11.92 -7.63 -0.23
C SER A 52 -12.21 -7.67 -1.73
N ASP A 53 -11.72 -6.70 -2.50
CA ASP A 53 -11.86 -6.71 -3.94
C ASP A 53 -10.84 -7.67 -4.57
N SER A 54 -11.33 -8.77 -5.14
CA SER A 54 -10.51 -9.82 -5.73
C SER A 54 -9.70 -9.38 -6.96
N SER A 55 -9.92 -8.16 -7.46
CA SER A 55 -9.16 -7.57 -8.56
C SER A 55 -7.81 -7.02 -8.12
N TYR A 56 -7.56 -6.92 -6.81
CA TYR A 56 -6.35 -6.31 -6.27
C TYR A 56 -5.65 -7.22 -5.25
N CYS A 57 -4.33 -7.10 -5.22
CA CYS A 57 -3.47 -7.60 -4.15
C CYS A 57 -2.71 -6.41 -3.56
N THR A 58 -2.36 -6.52 -2.28
CA THR A 58 -1.54 -5.52 -1.58
C THR A 58 -0.25 -6.16 -1.12
N ASP A 59 0.85 -5.65 -1.65
CA ASP A 59 2.21 -6.11 -1.42
C ASP A 59 2.85 -5.41 -0.24
N PHE A 60 3.80 -6.11 0.38
CA PHE A 60 4.86 -5.51 1.17
C PHE A 60 6.22 -5.74 0.51
N ILE A 61 6.99 -4.66 0.41
CA ILE A 61 8.33 -4.64 -0.14
C ILE A 61 9.24 -4.01 0.90
N ARG A 62 10.43 -4.58 1.11
CA ARG A 62 11.43 -4.01 2.01
C ARG A 62 12.68 -3.58 1.25
N GLN A 63 13.34 -2.54 1.75
CA GLN A 63 14.61 -2.06 1.22
C GLN A 63 15.63 -1.93 2.37
N PRO A 64 16.53 -2.90 2.52
CA PRO A 64 17.67 -2.74 3.42
C PRO A 64 18.59 -1.62 2.94
N ALA A 65 19.27 -0.95 3.88
CA ALA A 65 20.18 0.15 3.55
C ALA A 65 21.26 -0.30 2.54
N GLY A 66 21.40 0.44 1.44
CA GLY A 66 22.37 0.13 0.37
C GLY A 66 22.06 -1.11 -0.47
N LYS A 67 20.85 -1.69 -0.36
CA LYS A 67 20.42 -2.87 -1.15
C LYS A 67 19.23 -2.55 -2.05
N ALA A 68 18.98 -3.46 -3.00
CA ALA A 68 17.80 -3.43 -3.85
C ALA A 68 16.51 -3.70 -3.05
N LEU A 69 15.38 -3.41 -3.67
CA LEU A 69 14.06 -3.78 -3.15
C LEU A 69 13.91 -5.31 -3.12
N GLU A 70 13.40 -5.83 -2.01
CA GLU A 70 13.08 -7.23 -1.80
C GLU A 70 11.58 -7.35 -1.51
N TRP A 71 10.85 -8.06 -2.35
CA TRP A 71 9.45 -8.38 -2.10
C TRP A 71 9.33 -9.32 -0.89
N VAL A 72 8.41 -9.03 0.03
CA VAL A 72 8.17 -9.80 1.26
C VAL A 72 7.05 -10.79 1.06
N GLY A 73 5.92 -10.30 0.54
CA GLY A 73 4.70 -11.06 0.37
C GLY A 73 3.52 -10.15 0.06
N ASP A 74 2.38 -10.75 -0.26
CA ASP A 74 1.14 -10.05 -0.55
C ASP A 74 -0.07 -10.74 0.09
N ILE A 75 -1.20 -10.03 0.08
CA ILE A 75 -2.52 -10.63 0.25
C ILE A 75 -3.49 -10.08 -0.80
N CYS A 76 -4.22 -10.99 -1.45
CA CYS A 76 -5.23 -10.67 -2.46
C CYS A 76 -6.64 -10.55 -1.86
N GLY A 77 -7.56 -9.90 -2.57
CA GLY A 77 -8.93 -9.71 -2.10
C GLY A 77 -9.74 -11.00 -1.87
N ASN A 78 -9.33 -12.11 -2.45
CA ASN A 78 -9.89 -13.44 -2.16
C ASN A 78 -9.31 -14.08 -0.87
N GLY A 79 -8.31 -13.46 -0.24
CA GLY A 79 -7.64 -13.94 0.96
C GLY A 79 -6.41 -14.83 0.70
N ASN A 80 -6.06 -15.09 -0.55
CA ASN A 80 -4.82 -15.79 -0.88
C ASN A 80 -3.62 -14.93 -0.44
N THR A 81 -2.59 -15.60 0.09
CA THR A 81 -1.34 -14.96 0.49
C THR A 81 -0.19 -15.63 -0.23
N TYR A 82 0.77 -14.82 -0.66
CA TYR A 82 2.00 -15.27 -1.28
C TYR A 82 3.18 -14.61 -0.55
N TYR A 83 4.32 -15.30 -0.51
CA TYR A 83 5.49 -14.85 0.23
C TYR A 83 6.77 -15.14 -0.54
N SER A 84 7.78 -14.31 -0.32
CA SER A 84 9.13 -14.59 -0.78
C SER A 84 9.69 -15.82 -0.09
N ASP A 85 10.26 -16.75 -0.85
CA ASP A 85 10.86 -17.98 -0.32
C ASP A 85 11.94 -17.70 0.74
N LYS A 86 12.62 -16.57 0.65
CA LYS A 86 13.66 -16.15 1.59
C LYS A 86 13.09 -15.61 2.91
N LEU A 87 11.86 -15.11 2.91
CA LEU A 87 11.30 -14.31 4.01
C LEU A 87 10.05 -14.95 4.65
N LYS A 88 9.41 -15.92 3.98
CA LYS A 88 8.17 -16.59 4.41
C LYS A 88 8.20 -17.22 5.81
N SER A 89 9.38 -17.54 6.34
CA SER A 89 9.50 -18.12 7.69
C SER A 89 9.34 -17.10 8.81
N ARG A 90 9.42 -15.80 8.51
CA ARG A 90 9.46 -14.73 9.51
C ARG A 90 8.37 -13.68 9.36
N PHE A 91 7.76 -13.59 8.19
CA PHE A 91 6.75 -12.59 7.90
C PHE A 91 5.38 -13.22 7.68
N GLN A 92 4.34 -12.52 8.15
CA GLN A 92 2.94 -12.87 7.93
C GLN A 92 2.19 -11.63 7.47
N VAL A 93 1.40 -11.76 6.41
CA VAL A 93 0.50 -10.71 5.92
C VAL A 93 -0.93 -11.09 6.29
N THR A 94 -1.66 -10.13 6.85
CA THR A 94 -3.06 -10.29 7.25
C THR A 94 -3.88 -9.10 6.77
N ARG A 95 -5.21 -9.25 6.71
CA ARG A 95 -6.13 -8.16 6.34
C ARG A 95 -7.29 -8.07 7.32
N ASP A 96 -7.79 -6.85 7.48
CA ASP A 96 -9.02 -6.55 8.21
C ASP A 96 -9.98 -5.77 7.30
N SER A 97 -11.08 -6.43 6.94
CA SER A 97 -12.12 -5.86 6.08
C SER A 97 -12.94 -4.77 6.78
N SER A 98 -12.98 -4.73 8.11
CA SER A 98 -13.73 -3.71 8.85
C SER A 98 -13.04 -2.35 8.79
N SER A 99 -11.71 -2.34 8.79
CA SER A 99 -10.88 -1.13 8.78
C SER A 99 -10.22 -0.84 7.42
N ASN A 100 -10.44 -1.70 6.43
CA ASN A 100 -9.81 -1.66 5.11
C ASN A 100 -8.27 -1.58 5.20
N THR A 101 -7.69 -2.42 6.06
CA THR A 101 -6.27 -2.37 6.41
C THR A 101 -5.59 -3.71 6.14
N VAL A 102 -4.35 -3.65 5.63
CA VAL A 102 -3.45 -4.81 5.51
C VAL A 102 -2.30 -4.65 6.50
N THR A 103 -1.96 -5.70 7.21
CA THR A 103 -0.93 -5.68 8.24
C THR A 103 0.17 -6.68 7.93
N LEU A 104 1.42 -6.22 7.96
CA LEU A 104 2.62 -7.05 7.95
C LEU A 104 3.11 -7.26 9.39
N GLN A 105 3.25 -8.51 9.80
CA GLN A 105 3.92 -8.88 11.04
C GLN A 105 5.25 -9.56 10.74
N GLY A 106 6.33 -9.07 11.35
CA GLY A 106 7.66 -9.68 11.30
C GLY A 106 8.05 -10.25 12.66
N GLN A 107 8.34 -11.55 12.73
CA GLN A 107 8.64 -12.26 13.97
C GLN A 107 10.15 -12.31 14.23
N ASN A 108 10.53 -12.20 15.50
CA ASN A 108 11.92 -12.32 15.96
C ASN A 108 12.89 -11.41 15.17
N MET A 109 12.54 -10.13 15.04
CA MET A 109 13.27 -9.16 14.22
C MET A 109 14.72 -9.03 14.68
N GLN A 110 15.66 -9.05 13.74
CA GLN A 110 17.08 -8.87 14.02
C GLN A 110 17.62 -7.57 13.43
N THR A 111 18.87 -7.21 13.76
CA THR A 111 19.49 -5.97 13.27
C THR A 111 19.58 -5.96 11.74
N GLU A 112 19.87 -7.11 11.13
CA GLU A 112 19.95 -7.30 9.69
C GLU A 112 18.61 -7.11 8.95
N ASP A 113 17.48 -7.06 9.66
CA ASP A 113 16.16 -6.81 9.08
C ASP A 113 15.80 -5.34 8.99
N THR A 114 16.64 -4.47 9.54
CA THR A 114 16.46 -3.02 9.45
C THR A 114 16.36 -2.61 7.98
N SER A 115 15.20 -2.10 7.62
CA SER A 115 14.87 -1.74 6.25
C SER A 115 13.72 -0.73 6.22
N VAL A 116 13.59 -0.02 5.11
CA VAL A 116 12.37 0.74 4.82
C VAL A 116 11.35 -0.24 4.25
N TYR A 117 10.12 -0.22 4.77
CA TYR A 117 9.04 -1.08 4.32
C TYR A 117 7.98 -0.25 3.60
N TYR A 118 7.60 -0.70 2.41
CA TYR A 118 6.59 -0.08 1.57
C TYR A 118 5.42 -1.04 1.43
N CYS A 119 4.20 -0.53 1.62
CA CYS A 119 3.03 -1.19 1.06
C CYS A 119 2.77 -0.66 -0.35
N ALA A 120 2.41 -1.55 -1.26
CA ALA A 120 2.11 -1.22 -2.64
C ALA A 120 0.84 -1.97 -3.06
N ARG A 121 0.11 -1.39 -4.00
CA ARG A 121 -0.97 -2.09 -4.70
C ARG A 121 -0.36 -2.73 -5.94
N ASP A 122 -0.53 -4.03 -6.11
CA ASP A 122 -0.16 -4.67 -7.36
C ASP A 122 -1.02 -4.10 -8.50
N SER A 123 -0.39 -3.76 -9.61
CA SER A 123 -1.09 -3.44 -10.85
C SER A 123 -1.07 -4.69 -11.72
N GLN A 124 -2.22 -5.36 -11.82
CA GLN A 124 -2.41 -6.43 -12.81
C GLN A 124 -2.28 -5.92 -14.24
#